data_AF-A0A552PKV7-F1
#
_entry.id   AF-A0A552PKV7-F1
#
_cell.length_a   1.000
_cell.length_b   1.000
_cell.length_c   1.000
_cell.angle_alpha   90.00
_cell.angle_beta   90.00
_cell.angle_gamma   90.00
#
_symmetry.space_group_name_H-M   'P 1'
#
loop_
_entity.id
_entity.type
_entity.pdbx_description
1 polymer ?
#
loop_
_entity_poly.entity_id
_entity_poly.type
_entity_poly.pdbx_seq_one_letter_code
_entity_poly.pdbx_strand_id
1 'polypeptide(L)'
;MTTIILENFPDDLIEQIQKLAQQNDQTINEQIISILQRAVEQPQSPLKFLISPETDPTWEERRKAVPQLQAQIDQSRRLNPQDYGLPDSTELIREDRER
;
A
#
# COMPACT_ATOMS: atom_id res chain seq x y z
N MET A 1 15.94 -30.15 -11.48
CA MET A 1 15.53 -28.97 -12.27
C MET A 1 14.07 -28.73 -11.95
N THR A 2 13.76 -27.58 -11.36
CA THR A 2 12.39 -27.23 -10.99
C THR A 2 11.81 -26.39 -12.12
N THR A 3 10.76 -26.86 -12.78
CA THR A 3 10.08 -26.10 -13.83
C THR A 3 9.02 -25.23 -13.19
N ILE A 4 9.12 -23.91 -13.33
CA ILE A 4 8.06 -22.99 -12.95
C ILE A 4 7.16 -22.83 -14.18
N ILE A 5 5.91 -23.28 -14.08
CA ILE A 5 4.90 -23.05 -15.12
C ILE A 5 4.13 -21.80 -14.71
N LEU A 6 4.28 -20.73 -15.49
CA LEU A 6 3.59 -19.46 -15.28
C LEU A 6 2.33 -19.48 -16.14
N GLU A 7 1.19 -19.86 -15.53
CA GLU A 7 -0.11 -19.87 -16.21
C GLU A 7 -0.91 -18.61 -15.84
N ASN A 8 -1.69 -18.08 -16.79
CA ASN A 8 -2.56 -16.91 -16.63
C ASN A 8 -1.85 -15.59 -16.26
N PHE A 9 -0.78 -15.24 -16.98
CA PHE A 9 -0.22 -13.89 -16.91
C PHE A 9 -1.08 -12.92 -17.74
N PRO A 10 -1.43 -11.74 -17.21
CA PRO A 10 -2.07 -10.69 -17.99
C PRO A 10 -1.20 -10.28 -19.17
N ASP A 11 -1.80 -10.07 -20.34
CA ASP A 11 -1.07 -9.72 -21.57
C ASP A 11 -0.20 -8.47 -21.38
N ASP A 12 -0.72 -7.47 -20.67
CA ASP A 12 0.01 -6.22 -20.33
C ASP A 12 1.29 -6.50 -19.52
N LEU A 13 1.25 -7.49 -18.62
CA LEU A 13 2.44 -7.88 -17.84
C LEU A 13 3.50 -8.54 -18.72
N ILE A 14 3.08 -9.34 -19.70
CA ILE A 14 4.00 -9.95 -20.68
C ILE A 14 4.65 -8.88 -21.55
N GLU A 15 3.88 -7.89 -22.02
CA GLU A 15 4.42 -6.76 -22.81
C GLU A 15 5.46 -5.96 -22.00
N GLN A 16 5.19 -5.70 -20.72
CA GLN A 16 6.13 -5.01 -19.85
C GLN A 16 7.42 -5.81 -19.61
N ILE A 17 7.31 -7.12 -19.38
CA ILE A 17 8.47 -8.00 -19.22
C ILE A 17 9.27 -8.08 -20.52
N GLN A 18 8.61 -8.15 -21.67
CA GLN A 18 9.27 -8.19 -22.97
C GLN A 18 10.03 -6.90 -23.27
N LYS A 19 9.43 -5.74 -22.94
CA LYS A 19 10.09 -4.43 -23.07
C LYS A 19 11.32 -4.33 -22.16
N LEU A 20 11.23 -4.83 -20.92
CA LEU A 20 12.35 -4.87 -19.98
C LEU A 20 13.45 -5.83 -20.45
N ALA A 21 13.08 -7.00 -20.97
CA ALA A 21 14.01 -7.96 -21.53
C ALA A 21 14.79 -7.37 -22.72
N GLN A 22 14.10 -6.63 -23.59
CA GLN A 22 14.71 -5.95 -24.74
C GLN A 22 15.62 -4.79 -24.34
N GLN A 23 15.36 -4.13 -23.19
CA GLN A 23 16.23 -3.09 -22.66
C GLN A 23 17.52 -3.64 -22.00
N ASN A 24 17.47 -4.86 -21.49
CA ASN A 24 18.58 -5.50 -20.79
C ASN A 24 19.33 -6.52 -21.66
N ASP A 25 19.02 -6.61 -22.96
CA ASP A 25 19.54 -7.62 -23.89
C ASP A 25 19.41 -9.07 -23.36
N GLN A 26 18.34 -9.35 -22.62
CA GLN A 26 18.09 -10.64 -21.97
C GLN A 26 16.92 -11.36 -22.62
N THR A 27 16.90 -12.69 -22.49
CA THR A 27 15.71 -13.46 -22.84
C THR A 27 14.59 -13.21 -21.83
N ILE A 28 13.33 -13.40 -22.25
CA ILE A 28 12.16 -13.25 -21.36
C ILE A 28 12.32 -14.12 -20.10
N ASN A 29 12.83 -15.34 -20.24
CA ASN A 29 13.06 -16.25 -19.12
C ASN A 29 14.13 -15.74 -18.14
N GLU A 30 15.26 -15.20 -18.64
CA GLU A 30 16.30 -14.60 -17.80
C GLU A 30 15.81 -13.34 -17.09
N GLN A 31 15.00 -12.52 -17.78
CA GLN A 31 14.38 -11.34 -17.18
C GLN A 31 13.39 -11.72 -16.08
N ILE A 32 12.62 -12.79 -16.26
CA ILE A 32 11.72 -13.34 -15.22
C ILE A 32 12.53 -13.83 -14.02
N ILE A 33 13.62 -14.58 -14.27
CA ILE A 33 14.50 -15.09 -13.20
C ILE A 33 15.11 -13.92 -12.42
N SER A 34 15.58 -12.87 -13.08
CA SER A 34 16.19 -11.72 -12.40
C SER A 34 15.17 -10.91 -11.60
N ILE A 35 13.92 -10.78 -12.08
CA ILE A 35 12.82 -10.17 -11.32
C ILE A 35 12.50 -11.02 -10.08
N LEU A 36 12.39 -12.34 -10.23
CA LEU A 36 12.12 -13.24 -9.12
C LEU A 36 13.24 -13.22 -8.09
N GLN A 37 14.50 -13.24 -8.54
CA GLN A 37 15.67 -13.14 -7.67
C GLN A 37 15.66 -11.82 -6.89
N ARG A 38 15.38 -10.69 -7.57
CA ARG A 38 15.25 -9.38 -6.91
C ARG A 38 14.09 -9.36 -5.91
N ALA A 39 12.96 -10.00 -6.22
CA ALA A 39 11.81 -10.08 -5.31
C ALA A 39 12.09 -10.93 -4.07
N VAL A 40 12.94 -11.95 -4.18
CA VAL A 40 13.40 -12.77 -3.05
C VAL A 40 14.45 -12.03 -2.21
N GLU A 41 15.41 -11.35 -2.84
CA GLU A 41 16.48 -10.61 -2.15
C GLU A 41 16.00 -9.29 -1.54
N GLN A 42 15.05 -8.63 -2.18
CA GLN A 42 14.37 -7.43 -1.70
C GLN A 42 12.90 -7.78 -1.48
N PRO A 43 12.55 -8.37 -0.32
CA PRO A 43 11.15 -8.47 0.05
C PRO A 43 10.58 -7.06 -0.02
N GLN A 44 9.69 -6.85 -0.99
CA GLN A 44 8.90 -5.63 -1.13
C GLN A 44 8.45 -5.25 0.26
N SER A 45 8.72 -4.00 0.68
CA SER A 45 8.28 -3.53 2.00
C SER A 45 6.82 -3.92 2.16
N PRO A 46 6.45 -4.65 3.22
CA PRO A 46 5.07 -5.09 3.38
C PRO A 46 4.19 -3.86 3.19
N LEU A 47 3.18 -3.99 2.32
CA LEU A 47 2.16 -2.94 2.13
C LEU A 47 1.82 -2.42 3.52
N LYS A 48 2.10 -1.14 3.79
CA LYS A 48 2.00 -0.51 5.13
C LYS A 48 0.62 -0.67 5.81
N PHE A 49 -0.35 -1.23 5.10
CA PHE A 49 -1.71 -1.49 5.53
C PHE A 49 -1.91 -2.89 6.15
N LEU A 50 -0.92 -3.79 6.08
CA LEU A 50 -0.97 -5.13 6.70
C LEU A 50 0.06 -5.24 7.83
N ILE A 51 0.06 -4.30 8.77
CA ILE A 51 0.93 -4.40 9.96
C ILE A 51 0.27 -5.36 10.93
N SER A 52 0.61 -6.64 10.82
CA SER A 52 0.23 -7.66 11.79
C SER A 52 1.26 -7.72 12.93
N PRO A 53 0.86 -7.99 14.19
CA PRO A 53 1.78 -8.07 15.34
C PRO A 53 2.96 -9.03 15.15
N GLU A 54 2.81 -10.03 14.29
CA GLU A 54 3.84 -11.06 14.05
C GLU A 54 4.97 -10.60 13.13
N THR A 55 4.76 -9.53 12.35
CA THR A 55 5.66 -9.13 11.26
C THR A 55 6.48 -7.86 11.53
N ASP A 56 6.15 -7.10 12.58
CA ASP A 56 6.80 -5.81 12.87
C ASP A 56 7.36 -5.77 14.31
N PRO A 57 8.70 -5.73 14.50
CA PRO A 57 9.31 -5.62 15.82
C PRO A 57 9.00 -4.29 16.52
N THR A 58 8.53 -3.26 15.79
CA THR A 58 8.14 -1.95 16.33
C THR A 58 6.64 -1.85 16.67
N TRP A 59 5.87 -2.94 16.48
CA TRP A 59 4.44 -2.97 16.75
C TRP A 59 4.09 -2.61 18.20
N GLU A 60 4.82 -3.16 19.17
CA GLU A 60 4.57 -2.89 20.59
C GLU A 60 4.81 -1.42 20.95
N GLU A 61 5.85 -0.81 20.40
CA GLU A 61 6.18 0.60 20.63
C GLU A 61 5.10 1.51 20.05
N ARG A 62 4.66 1.25 18.82
CA ARG A 62 3.55 1.98 18.19
C ARG A 62 2.25 1.82 18.96
N ARG A 63 1.91 0.60 19.39
CA ARG A 63 0.72 0.33 20.21
C ARG A 63 0.74 1.12 21.52
N LYS A 64 1.90 1.21 22.18
CA LYS A 64 2.09 2.02 23.40
C LYS A 64 1.99 3.53 23.13
N ALA A 65 2.30 3.98 21.92
CA ALA A 65 2.17 5.38 21.51
C ALA A 65 0.74 5.80 21.17
N VAL A 66 -0.17 4.86 20.82
CA VAL A 66 -1.56 5.16 20.44
C VAL A 66 -2.32 5.96 21.52
N PRO A 67 -2.30 5.59 22.82
CA PRO A 67 -2.97 6.38 23.86
C PRO A 67 -2.44 7.81 24.00
N GLN A 68 -1.14 8.01 23.75
CA GLN A 68 -0.51 9.34 23.82
C GLN A 68 -0.97 10.22 22.65
N LEU A 69 -1.03 9.66 21.44
CA LEU A 69 -1.56 10.34 20.26
C LEU A 69 -3.04 10.70 20.45
N GLN A 70 -3.84 9.79 21.01
CA GLN A 70 -5.25 10.06 21.30
C GLN A 70 -5.41 11.20 22.30
N ALA A 71 -4.64 11.20 23.39
CA ALA A 71 -4.65 12.28 24.37
C ALA A 71 -4.25 13.62 23.75
N GLN A 72 -3.28 13.63 22.83
CA GLN A 72 -2.87 14.84 22.11
C GLN A 72 -3.96 15.37 21.16
N ILE A 73 -4.68 14.47 20.48
CA ILE A 73 -5.84 14.81 19.64
C ILE A 73 -6.96 15.40 20.51
N ASP A 74 -7.23 14.80 21.66
CA ASP A 74 -8.30 15.26 22.55
C ASP A 74 -7.96 16.59 23.24
N GLN A 75 -6.67 16.89 23.44
CA GLN A 75 -6.20 18.21 23.88
C GLN A 75 -6.24 19.27 22.78
N SER A 76 -6.26 18.85 21.52
CA SER A 76 -6.37 19.79 20.40
C SER A 76 -7.79 20.35 20.36
N ARG A 77 -7.90 21.68 20.22
CA ARG A 77 -9.22 22.33 20.09
C ARG A 77 -9.93 21.76 18.86
N ARG A 78 -11.03 21.06 19.10
CA ARG A 78 -11.92 20.60 18.02
C ARG A 78 -12.52 21.85 17.38
N LEU A 79 -12.15 22.10 16.12
CA LEU A 79 -12.75 23.16 15.33
C LEU A 79 -14.11 22.67 14.85
N ASN A 80 -15.19 23.36 15.22
CA ASN A 80 -16.49 23.10 14.65
C ASN A 80 -16.61 23.90 13.35
N PRO A 81 -16.85 23.26 12.18
CA PRO A 81 -17.05 23.97 10.91
C PRO A 81 -18.12 25.07 10.99
N GLN A 82 -19.14 24.86 11.83
CA GLN A 82 -20.21 25.83 12.06
C GLN A 82 -19.71 27.14 12.66
N ASP A 83 -18.62 27.12 13.45
CA ASP A 83 -18.01 28.34 14.03
C ASP A 83 -17.44 29.26 12.94
N TYR A 84 -17.24 28.73 11.73
CA TYR A 84 -16.73 29.44 10.56
C TYR A 84 -17.79 29.61 9.46
N GLY A 85 -19.06 29.31 9.77
CA GLY A 85 -20.16 29.39 8.80
C GLY A 85 -20.11 28.34 7.70
N LEU A 86 -19.34 27.27 7.88
CA LEU A 86 -19.30 26.13 6.97
C LEU A 86 -20.36 25.09 7.38
N PRO A 87 -21.03 24.45 6.40
CA PRO A 87 -21.98 23.39 6.69
C PRO A 87 -21.26 22.20 7.34
N ASP A 88 -22.00 21.46 8.17
CA ASP A 88 -21.44 20.25 8.77
C ASP A 88 -21.18 19.20 7.66
N SER A 89 -20.10 18.44 7.84
CA SER A 89 -19.78 17.26 7.05
C SER A 89 -20.98 16.31 6.89
N THR A 90 -21.84 16.19 7.90
CA THR A 90 -23.05 15.36 7.83
C THR A 90 -24.10 15.92 6.87
N GLU A 91 -24.21 17.24 6.74
CA GLU A 91 -25.10 17.90 5.78
C GLU A 91 -24.58 17.72 4.35
N LEU A 92 -23.27 17.89 4.13
CA LEU A 92 -22.65 17.68 2.82
C LEU A 92 -22.86 16.26 2.30
N ILE A 93 -22.75 15.25 3.17
CA ILE A 93 -22.99 13.85 2.80
C ILE A 93 -24.46 13.59 2.46
N ARG A 94 -25.40 14.29 3.12
CA ARG A 94 -26.84 14.17 2.79
C ARG A 94 -27.13 14.81 1.43
N GLU A 95 -26.60 15.99 1.18
CA GLU A 95 -26.76 16.68 -0.11
C GLU A 95 -26.24 15.82 -1.28
N ASP A 96 -25.07 15.20 -1.12
CA ASP A 96 -24.49 14.33 -2.15
C ASP A 96 -25.33 13.07 -2.41
N ARG A 97 -26.04 12.55 -1.39
CA ARG A 97 -26.96 11.42 -1.53
C ARG A 97 -28.29 11.77 -2.17
N GLU A 98 -28.68 13.04 -2.14
CA GLU A 98 -29.93 13.53 -2.72
C GLU A 98 -29.76 14.04 -4.17
N ARG A 99 -28.53 14.03 -4.70
CA ARG A 99 -28.20 14.30 -6.11
C ARG A 99 -28.29 13.05 -6.98
#